data_AF-A0A848T0D3-F1
#
_entry.id   AF-A0A848T0D3-F1
#
_cell.length_a   1.000
_cell.length_b   1.000
_cell.length_c   1.000
_cell.angle_alpha   90.00
_cell.angle_beta   90.00
_cell.angle_gamma   90.00
#
_symmetry.space_group_name_H-M   'P 1'
#
loop_
_entity.id
_entity.type
_entity.pdbx_description
1 polymer ?
#
loop_
_entity_poly.entity_id
_entity_poly.type
_entity_poly.pdbx_seq_one_letter_code
_entity_poly.pdbx_strand_id
1 'polypeptide(L)'
;MKVRIYNSDVELISKLFVAENASVSIHDPVWRIKQITGAKKYDQMESPDVLVNTSSYLVKEDIHFEYFDYVIDFSSTKPDMFLSAGYEMEELNFINNPDRTMRWIFPGSLETPTFLNFYNSANRKARWYSKIIRKAFKLGVSRIFNSGKFRIYYRKPLRIDALTSGVAFDNYSIFTGTVGPNRKMIMELNSDHSTTHFVKIPLNNESRELLNNELRSLETLKQKELKSFVYPDSLTNSDPSGILSNIKPSNALQLDALSGKHLQMFEELYSKTAKWVSLSSAVFYKSARQNISKLSIASRFDESWSIYRSLKAISDNIVHDGKFIPLAMSHSDFTPWNTYASEDKIYVYDWEFSKSNTPMLFDLFHFVFQSGVLLKRQDYAEIKSEIDIALSHPICRKMIERYE
;
A
#
# COMPACT_ATOMS: atom_id res chain seq x y z
N MET A 1 21.19 -7.19 -22.92
CA MET A 1 20.42 -5.94 -23.19
C MET A 1 20.58 -5.05 -21.96
N LYS A 2 21.18 -3.86 -22.06
CA LYS A 2 21.39 -3.00 -20.88
C LYS A 2 20.04 -2.67 -20.22
N VAL A 3 20.00 -2.75 -18.89
CA VAL A 3 18.80 -2.47 -18.09
C VAL A 3 18.35 -1.04 -18.36
N ARG A 4 17.11 -0.86 -18.82
CA ARG A 4 16.52 0.46 -19.09
C ARG A 4 15.96 1.02 -17.78
N ILE A 5 16.16 2.32 -17.55
CA ILE A 5 15.67 3.04 -16.36
C ILE A 5 14.64 4.05 -16.86
N TYR A 6 13.54 4.25 -16.13
CA TYR A 6 12.54 5.27 -16.46
C TYR A 6 12.74 6.51 -15.59
N ASN A 7 12.37 7.69 -16.11
CA ASN A 7 12.38 8.93 -15.31
C ASN A 7 11.53 8.78 -14.04
N SER A 8 10.42 8.05 -14.10
CA SER A 8 9.61 7.71 -12.94
C SER A 8 10.33 6.87 -11.90
N ASP A 9 11.28 6.00 -12.29
CA ASP A 9 12.10 5.25 -11.34
C ASP A 9 13.06 6.19 -10.61
N VAL A 10 13.66 7.14 -11.34
CA VAL A 10 14.55 8.17 -10.77
C VAL A 10 13.79 9.04 -9.77
N GLU A 11 12.60 9.53 -10.13
CA GLU A 11 11.74 10.32 -9.23
C GLU A 11 11.39 9.55 -7.95
N LEU A 12 11.10 8.25 -8.05
CA LEU A 12 10.78 7.42 -6.89
C LEU A 12 12.01 7.21 -5.99
N ILE A 13 13.17 6.94 -6.56
CA ILE A 13 14.42 6.78 -5.80
C ILE A 13 14.78 8.09 -5.09
N SER A 14 14.70 9.23 -5.78
CA SER A 14 14.94 10.54 -5.17
C SER A 14 13.97 10.81 -4.01
N LYS A 15 12.67 10.54 -4.20
CA LYS A 15 11.68 10.67 -3.11
C LYS A 15 11.94 9.72 -1.95
N LEU A 16 12.56 8.57 -2.18
CA LEU A 16 12.75 7.55 -1.15
C LEU A 16 13.99 7.84 -0.29
N PHE A 17 15.10 8.22 -0.93
CA PHE A 17 16.40 8.31 -0.29
C PHE A 17 16.85 9.74 -0.01
N VAL A 18 16.24 10.73 -0.66
CA VAL A 18 16.59 12.14 -0.57
C VAL A 18 15.37 12.94 -0.14
N ALA A 19 15.56 14.22 0.23
CA ALA A 19 14.48 15.13 0.60
C ALA A 19 13.40 15.27 -0.50
N GLU A 20 12.13 15.42 -0.10
CA GLU A 20 10.96 15.45 -1.01
C GLU A 20 11.05 16.54 -2.09
N ASN A 21 11.74 17.65 -1.80
CA ASN A 21 11.90 18.81 -2.69
C ASN A 21 13.30 18.91 -3.30
N ALA A 22 14.11 17.86 -3.22
CA ALA A 22 15.48 17.88 -3.73
C ALA A 22 15.50 18.07 -5.25
N SER A 23 16.41 18.93 -5.69
CA SER A 23 16.67 19.17 -7.10
C SER A 23 17.50 18.05 -7.72
N VAL A 24 17.08 17.57 -8.88
CA VAL A 24 17.72 16.42 -9.57
C VAL A 24 18.35 16.89 -10.89
N SER A 25 19.67 16.71 -11.01
CA SER A 25 20.40 16.84 -12.27
C SER A 25 20.71 15.47 -12.86
N ILE A 26 20.44 15.28 -14.15
CA ILE A 26 20.65 14.00 -14.83
C ILE A 26 21.83 14.10 -15.80
N HIS A 27 22.82 13.24 -15.60
CA HIS A 27 23.93 13.00 -16.52
C HIS A 27 23.79 11.60 -17.15
N ASP A 28 23.23 11.56 -18.37
CA ASP A 28 22.92 10.33 -19.10
C ASP A 28 23.48 10.30 -20.55
N PRO A 29 24.80 10.34 -20.75
CA PRO A 29 25.41 10.36 -22.08
C PRO A 29 25.20 9.05 -22.87
N VAL A 30 24.81 7.96 -22.18
CA VAL A 30 24.55 6.64 -22.78
C VAL A 30 23.07 6.36 -23.05
N TRP A 31 22.18 7.37 -22.88
CA TRP A 31 20.75 7.29 -23.18
C TRP A 31 20.04 6.10 -22.52
N ARG A 32 20.38 5.85 -21.26
CA ARG A 32 19.85 4.72 -20.48
C ARG A 32 18.52 5.06 -19.79
N ILE A 33 18.25 6.34 -19.53
CA ILE A 33 17.04 6.85 -18.92
C ILE A 33 16.02 7.21 -20.00
N LYS A 34 14.82 6.64 -19.91
CA LYS A 34 13.71 6.92 -20.83
C LYS A 34 12.81 8.03 -20.32
N GLN A 35 12.32 8.85 -21.26
CA GLN A 35 11.29 9.89 -21.06
C GLN A 35 11.70 10.91 -19.98
N ILE A 36 12.83 11.58 -20.17
CA ILE A 36 13.27 12.65 -19.28
C ILE A 36 12.28 13.81 -19.40
N THR A 37 11.45 14.02 -18.38
CA THR A 37 10.51 15.14 -18.28
C THR A 37 10.82 15.94 -17.02
N GLY A 38 10.90 17.27 -17.11
CA GLY A 38 11.07 18.15 -15.94
C GLY A 38 12.48 18.22 -15.33
N ALA A 39 13.39 17.32 -15.69
CA ALA A 39 14.80 17.43 -15.28
C ALA A 39 15.50 18.55 -16.07
N LYS A 40 16.13 19.49 -15.35
CA LYS A 40 17.02 20.48 -15.95
C LYS A 40 18.35 19.79 -16.32
N LYS A 41 18.94 20.19 -17.45
CA LYS A 41 20.28 19.72 -17.83
C LYS A 41 21.31 20.21 -16.79
N TYR A 42 22.35 19.41 -16.57
CA TYR A 42 23.48 19.67 -15.66
C TYR A 42 24.01 21.12 -15.74
N ASP A 43 24.04 21.72 -16.93
CA ASP A 43 24.58 23.06 -17.18
C ASP A 43 23.67 24.24 -16.75
N GLN A 44 22.57 24.01 -16.02
CA GLN A 44 21.54 25.04 -15.75
C GLN A 44 21.22 25.32 -14.27
N MET A 45 22.04 24.87 -13.30
CA MET A 45 21.68 25.01 -11.88
C MET A 45 22.79 25.58 -10.99
N GLU A 46 22.42 26.57 -10.19
CA GLU A 46 23.13 26.94 -8.97
C GLU A 46 22.79 25.88 -7.90
N SER A 47 23.76 25.04 -7.52
CA SER A 47 23.71 24.09 -6.38
C SER A 47 22.62 22.99 -6.40
N PRO A 48 22.68 22.02 -7.34
CA PRO A 48 21.80 20.84 -7.31
C PRO A 48 22.11 19.87 -6.15
N ASP A 49 21.06 19.31 -5.54
CA ASP A 49 21.18 18.37 -4.41
C ASP A 49 21.60 16.95 -4.86
N VAL A 50 21.08 16.50 -6.02
CA VAL A 50 21.22 15.12 -6.49
C VAL A 50 21.76 15.03 -7.91
N LEU A 51 22.84 14.27 -8.11
CA LEU A 51 23.32 13.85 -9.43
C LEU A 51 22.83 12.44 -9.75
N VAL A 52 22.17 12.26 -10.89
CA VAL A 52 21.84 10.93 -11.42
C VAL A 52 22.81 10.61 -12.54
N ASN A 53 23.59 9.55 -12.38
CA ASN A 53 24.66 9.19 -13.31
C ASN A 53 24.43 7.83 -13.97
N THR A 54 24.66 7.74 -15.27
CA THR A 54 24.69 6.47 -16.02
C THR A 54 26.02 6.19 -16.71
N SER A 55 26.96 7.15 -16.69
CA SER A 55 28.29 7.09 -17.30
C SER A 55 29.33 6.49 -16.36
N SER A 56 30.29 5.72 -16.88
CA SER A 56 31.43 5.25 -16.10
C SER A 56 32.64 6.19 -16.16
N TYR A 57 32.50 7.38 -16.77
CA TYR A 57 33.60 8.27 -17.11
C TYR A 57 33.38 9.72 -16.65
N LEU A 58 32.76 9.92 -15.49
CA LEU A 58 32.41 11.25 -14.95
C LEU A 58 33.56 12.29 -15.01
N VAL A 59 34.77 11.91 -14.59
CA VAL A 59 35.95 12.81 -14.60
C VAL A 59 36.37 13.22 -16.00
N LYS A 60 36.18 12.37 -17.01
CA LYS A 60 36.51 12.71 -18.40
C LYS A 60 35.46 13.62 -19.04
N GLU A 61 34.28 13.70 -18.44
CA GLU A 61 33.12 14.44 -18.93
C GLU A 61 32.95 15.79 -18.20
N ASP A 62 33.97 16.21 -17.44
CA ASP A 62 34.02 17.48 -16.67
C ASP A 62 32.86 17.64 -15.68
N ILE A 63 32.40 16.51 -15.11
CA ILE A 63 31.33 16.50 -14.11
C ILE A 63 31.93 16.63 -12.71
N HIS A 64 31.71 17.79 -12.09
CA HIS A 64 32.08 18.08 -10.70
C HIS A 64 31.05 17.51 -9.74
N PHE A 65 31.09 16.20 -9.53
CA PHE A 65 30.15 15.50 -8.64
C PHE A 65 30.30 15.94 -7.18
N GLU A 66 31.43 16.55 -6.80
CA GLU A 66 31.74 17.04 -5.46
C GLU A 66 30.82 18.18 -4.99
N TYR A 67 30.03 18.77 -5.88
CA TYR A 67 29.03 19.79 -5.53
C TYR A 67 27.68 19.21 -5.09
N PHE A 68 27.46 17.90 -5.24
CA PHE A 68 26.17 17.28 -4.96
C PHE A 68 26.16 16.61 -3.59
N ASP A 69 25.09 16.77 -2.81
CA ASP A 69 24.96 16.06 -1.53
C ASP A 69 24.74 14.55 -1.73
N TYR A 70 24.12 14.19 -2.86
CA TYR A 70 23.76 12.82 -3.20
C TYR A 70 24.10 12.49 -4.65
N VAL A 71 24.53 11.25 -4.90
CA VAL A 71 24.73 10.71 -6.26
C VAL A 71 24.01 9.38 -6.39
N ILE A 72 23.04 9.29 -7.31
CA ILE A 72 22.37 8.05 -7.72
C ILE A 72 23.11 7.51 -8.96
N ASP A 73 23.94 6.50 -8.75
CA ASP A 73 24.80 5.93 -9.79
C ASP A 73 24.27 4.59 -10.32
N PHE A 74 23.88 4.58 -11.59
CA PHE A 74 23.48 3.38 -12.31
C PHE A 74 24.62 2.75 -13.13
N SER A 75 25.79 3.38 -13.13
CA SER A 75 26.93 2.97 -13.95
C SER A 75 27.77 1.86 -13.31
N SER A 76 28.89 1.52 -13.94
CA SER A 76 29.93 0.66 -13.37
C SER A 76 31.11 1.47 -12.81
N THR A 77 30.90 2.75 -12.46
CA THR A 77 31.93 3.59 -11.83
C THR A 77 32.47 2.90 -10.58
N LYS A 78 33.79 2.98 -10.39
CA LYS A 78 34.45 2.41 -9.22
C LYS A 78 34.06 3.22 -7.97
N PRO A 79 33.62 2.57 -6.88
CA PRO A 79 33.24 3.27 -5.66
C PRO A 79 34.33 4.20 -5.10
N ASP A 80 35.61 3.81 -5.23
CA ASP A 80 36.77 4.53 -4.69
C ASP A 80 36.76 6.02 -5.02
N MET A 81 36.28 6.41 -6.20
CA MET A 81 36.21 7.81 -6.62
C MET A 81 35.32 8.65 -5.71
N PHE A 82 34.13 8.15 -5.38
CA PHE A 82 33.19 8.86 -4.50
C PHE A 82 33.59 8.71 -3.02
N LEU A 83 34.03 7.51 -2.62
CA LEU A 83 34.45 7.26 -1.24
C LEU A 83 35.65 8.14 -0.83
N SER A 84 36.62 8.33 -1.74
CA SER A 84 37.77 9.22 -1.49
C SER A 84 37.36 10.70 -1.39
N ALA A 85 36.20 11.08 -1.93
CA ALA A 85 35.63 12.42 -1.84
C ALA A 85 34.71 12.60 -0.60
N GLY A 86 34.72 11.65 0.33
CA GLY A 86 33.99 11.73 1.60
C GLY A 86 32.53 11.32 1.54
N TYR A 87 32.11 10.62 0.48
CA TYR A 87 30.77 10.03 0.43
C TYR A 87 30.72 8.70 1.19
N GLU A 88 29.60 8.46 1.84
CA GLU A 88 29.17 7.10 2.20
C GLU A 88 28.45 6.45 1.01
N MET A 89 28.22 5.14 1.07
CA MET A 89 27.65 4.39 -0.05
C MET A 89 26.72 3.26 0.40
N GLU A 90 25.60 3.16 -0.32
CA GLU A 90 24.71 2.00 -0.26
C GLU A 90 24.50 1.40 -1.66
N GLU A 91 24.70 0.08 -1.81
CA GLU A 91 24.40 -0.65 -3.05
C GLU A 91 23.02 -1.31 -2.96
N LEU A 92 22.16 -1.02 -3.93
CA LEU A 92 20.77 -1.46 -3.97
C LEU A 92 20.51 -2.30 -5.21
N ASN A 93 19.81 -3.41 -5.03
CA ASN A 93 19.30 -4.23 -6.12
C ASN A 93 17.85 -3.87 -6.39
N PHE A 94 17.39 -4.15 -7.62
CA PHE A 94 15.97 -4.02 -7.95
C PHE A 94 15.47 -5.12 -8.87
N ILE A 95 14.16 -5.36 -8.79
CA ILE A 95 13.41 -6.26 -9.66
C ILE A 95 12.32 -5.44 -10.35
N ASN A 96 12.18 -5.58 -11.66
CA ASN A 96 11.23 -4.83 -12.46
C ASN A 96 9.85 -5.51 -12.57
N ASN A 97 8.84 -4.70 -12.83
CA ASN A 97 7.56 -5.12 -13.37
C ASN A 97 7.70 -5.60 -14.83
N PRO A 98 6.67 -6.29 -15.38
CA PRO A 98 6.65 -6.65 -16.81
C PRO A 98 6.81 -5.47 -17.77
N ASP A 99 6.35 -4.27 -17.37
CA ASP A 99 6.50 -3.02 -18.12
C ASP A 99 7.92 -2.39 -18.02
N ARG A 100 8.81 -3.04 -17.25
CA ARG A 100 10.20 -2.67 -16.99
C ARG A 100 10.42 -1.50 -16.02
N THR A 101 9.39 -0.98 -15.37
CA THR A 101 9.54 -0.08 -14.22
C THR A 101 10.02 -0.84 -12.98
N MET A 102 10.69 -0.18 -12.04
CA MET A 102 11.10 -0.82 -10.80
C MET A 102 9.89 -1.20 -9.95
N ARG A 103 9.85 -2.45 -9.50
CA ARG A 103 8.81 -2.99 -8.62
C ARG A 103 9.30 -3.09 -7.19
N TRP A 104 10.46 -3.73 -7.02
CA TRP A 104 11.08 -3.95 -5.72
C TRP A 104 12.48 -3.38 -5.69
N ILE A 105 12.84 -2.72 -4.59
CA ILE A 105 14.18 -2.20 -4.32
C ILE A 105 14.61 -2.75 -2.95
N PHE A 106 15.84 -3.24 -2.83
CA PHE A 106 16.35 -3.81 -1.58
C PHE A 106 17.88 -3.72 -1.49
N PRO A 107 18.46 -3.64 -0.28
CA PRO A 107 19.91 -3.62 -0.08
C PRO A 107 20.62 -4.81 -0.71
N GLY A 108 21.81 -4.57 -1.23
CA GLY A 108 22.70 -5.60 -1.78
C GLY A 108 23.10 -6.66 -0.76
N SER A 109 23.05 -6.31 0.53
CA SER A 109 23.33 -7.14 1.69
C SER A 109 22.16 -8.03 2.13
N LEU A 110 20.97 -7.91 1.51
CA LEU A 110 19.79 -8.64 1.95
C LEU A 110 19.99 -10.18 1.80
N GLU A 111 19.96 -10.90 2.92
CA GLU A 111 20.18 -12.35 2.96
C GLU A 111 18.90 -13.16 2.73
N THR A 112 17.75 -12.58 3.05
CA THR A 112 16.43 -13.21 2.92
C THR A 112 15.52 -12.36 2.07
N PRO A 113 14.76 -12.92 1.11
CA PRO A 113 13.96 -12.13 0.16
C PRO A 113 12.69 -11.60 0.82
N THR A 114 12.81 -10.67 1.75
CA THR A 114 11.69 -10.09 2.52
C THR A 114 10.79 -9.22 1.65
N PHE A 115 11.25 -8.72 0.50
CA PHE A 115 10.39 -8.14 -0.53
C PHE A 115 9.26 -9.08 -1.00
N LEU A 116 9.37 -10.40 -0.81
CA LEU A 116 8.28 -11.34 -1.08
C LEU A 116 7.10 -11.19 -0.10
N ASN A 117 7.26 -10.46 1.00
CA ASN A 117 6.16 -10.16 1.92
C ASN A 117 5.13 -9.21 1.28
N PHE A 118 5.52 -8.44 0.26
CA PHE A 118 4.59 -7.69 -0.59
C PHE A 118 3.88 -8.55 -1.65
N TYR A 119 4.33 -9.79 -1.84
CA TYR A 119 3.88 -10.62 -2.95
C TYR A 119 2.74 -11.54 -2.51
N ASN A 120 1.54 -11.27 -3.02
CA ASN A 120 0.40 -12.15 -2.79
C ASN A 120 0.64 -13.51 -3.47
N SER A 121 0.81 -14.55 -2.65
CA SER A 121 1.09 -15.93 -3.09
C SER A 121 -0.15 -16.82 -3.12
N ALA A 122 -1.35 -16.25 -3.27
CA ALA A 122 -2.60 -17.01 -3.30
C ALA A 122 -2.63 -18.13 -4.36
N ASN A 123 -2.13 -17.88 -5.58
CA ASN A 123 -2.16 -18.86 -6.67
C ASN A 123 -0.91 -19.76 -6.73
N ARG A 124 -1.05 -20.96 -7.30
CA ARG A 124 0.03 -21.98 -7.35
C ARG A 124 1.31 -21.47 -7.99
N LYS A 125 1.20 -20.68 -9.07
CA LYS A 125 2.35 -20.10 -9.78
C LYS A 125 3.13 -19.14 -8.88
N ALA A 126 2.43 -18.28 -8.16
CA ALA A 126 3.03 -17.35 -7.20
C ALA A 126 3.74 -18.09 -6.07
N ARG A 127 3.13 -19.15 -5.50
CA ARG A 127 3.80 -19.97 -4.47
C ARG A 127 5.10 -20.60 -4.97
N TRP A 128 5.09 -21.15 -6.18
CA TRP A 128 6.29 -21.74 -6.79
C TRP A 128 7.37 -20.69 -7.02
N TYR A 129 7.01 -19.53 -7.56
CA TYR A 129 7.94 -18.41 -7.75
C TYR A 129 8.59 -17.98 -6.41
N SER A 130 7.80 -17.81 -5.35
CA SER A 130 8.32 -17.49 -4.01
C SER A 130 9.25 -18.56 -3.47
N LYS A 131 8.95 -19.84 -3.66
CA LYS A 131 9.83 -20.95 -3.23
C LYS A 131 11.17 -20.93 -3.96
N ILE A 132 11.16 -20.69 -5.27
CA ILE A 132 12.38 -20.62 -6.09
C ILE A 132 13.28 -19.48 -5.63
N ILE A 133 12.73 -18.28 -5.45
CA ILE A 133 13.51 -17.12 -4.98
C ILE A 133 14.08 -17.38 -3.58
N ARG A 134 13.28 -17.88 -2.64
CA ARG A 134 13.77 -18.23 -1.29
C ARG A 134 14.93 -19.22 -1.34
N LYS A 135 14.86 -20.23 -2.21
CA LYS A 135 15.95 -21.20 -2.39
C LYS A 135 17.20 -20.55 -3.01
N ALA A 136 17.02 -19.65 -3.98
CA ALA A 136 18.13 -18.94 -4.61
C ALA A 136 18.89 -18.03 -3.65
N PHE A 137 18.18 -17.34 -2.75
CA PHE A 137 18.80 -16.56 -1.67
C PHE A 137 19.62 -17.45 -0.73
N LYS A 138 19.06 -18.59 -0.28
CA LYS A 138 19.79 -19.57 0.55
C LYS A 138 21.05 -20.13 -0.13
N LEU A 139 21.08 -20.19 -1.45
CA LEU A 139 22.21 -20.70 -2.23
C LEU A 139 23.20 -19.60 -2.67
N GLY A 140 22.98 -18.33 -2.28
CA GLY A 140 23.85 -17.21 -2.68
C GLY A 140 23.78 -16.83 -4.16
N VAL A 141 22.78 -17.35 -4.91
CA VAL A 141 22.61 -17.11 -6.36
C VAL A 141 21.46 -16.16 -6.65
N SER A 142 20.99 -15.39 -5.66
CA SER A 142 19.86 -14.45 -5.78
C SER A 142 20.02 -13.44 -6.90
N ARG A 143 21.26 -13.05 -7.23
CA ARG A 143 21.59 -12.05 -8.27
C ARG A 143 21.03 -12.38 -9.65
N ILE A 144 20.74 -13.64 -9.97
CA ILE A 144 20.10 -14.03 -11.24
C ILE A 144 18.67 -13.46 -11.39
N PHE A 145 17.99 -13.18 -10.28
CA PHE A 145 16.63 -12.64 -10.30
C PHE A 145 16.60 -11.11 -10.37
N ASN A 146 17.73 -10.45 -10.11
CA ASN A 146 17.81 -9.00 -10.10
C ASN A 146 17.68 -8.48 -11.53
N SER A 147 16.80 -7.50 -11.73
CA SER A 147 16.72 -6.78 -13.01
C SER A 147 17.88 -5.83 -13.19
N GLY A 148 18.44 -5.32 -12.09
CA GLY A 148 19.65 -4.51 -12.08
C GLY A 148 20.04 -4.11 -10.66
N LYS A 149 21.00 -3.19 -10.59
CA LYS A 149 21.43 -2.55 -9.36
C LYS A 149 21.81 -1.09 -9.62
N PHE A 150 21.88 -0.33 -8.54
CA PHE A 150 22.41 1.03 -8.52
C PHE A 150 23.06 1.29 -7.16
N ARG A 151 23.80 2.39 -7.05
CA ARG A 151 24.40 2.84 -5.80
C ARG A 151 23.91 4.22 -5.48
N ILE A 152 23.74 4.49 -4.20
CA ILE A 152 23.52 5.83 -3.69
C ILE A 152 24.77 6.21 -2.92
N TYR A 153 25.39 7.30 -3.32
CA TYR A 153 26.45 7.94 -2.56
C TYR A 153 25.87 9.16 -1.88
N TYR A 154 26.18 9.38 -0.60
CA TYR A 154 25.61 10.48 0.17
C TYR A 154 26.61 11.09 1.15
N ARG A 155 26.50 12.41 1.39
CA ARG A 155 27.25 13.16 2.42
C ARG A 155 26.36 13.72 3.53
N LYS A 156 25.04 13.64 3.34
CA LYS A 156 24.01 14.01 4.31
C LYS A 156 23.16 12.78 4.62
N PRO A 157 22.53 12.71 5.82
CA PRO A 157 21.67 11.59 6.19
C PRO A 157 20.61 11.29 5.13
N LEU A 158 20.33 10.01 4.90
CA LEU A 158 19.34 9.60 3.92
C LEU A 158 17.94 9.84 4.47
N ARG A 159 16.98 10.13 3.59
CA ARG A 159 15.57 10.28 3.99
C ARG A 159 15.02 9.00 4.64
N ILE A 160 15.56 7.83 4.31
CA ILE A 160 15.20 6.56 4.96
C ILE A 160 15.40 6.63 6.48
N ASP A 161 16.43 7.31 6.97
CA ASP A 161 16.69 7.46 8.41
C ASP A 161 15.54 8.21 9.09
N ALA A 162 15.04 9.28 8.46
CA ALA A 162 13.88 10.03 8.94
C ALA A 162 12.58 9.24 8.83
N LEU A 163 12.40 8.47 7.74
CA LEU A 163 11.22 7.63 7.51
C LEU A 163 11.10 6.48 8.50
N THR A 164 12.22 6.01 9.04
CA THR A 164 12.30 4.84 9.94
C THR A 164 12.61 5.22 11.39
N SER A 165 12.73 6.52 11.68
CA SER A 165 12.96 7.03 13.03
C SER A 165 11.96 6.44 14.03
N GLY A 166 12.48 5.98 15.17
CA GLY A 166 11.69 5.35 16.24
C GLY A 166 11.54 3.84 16.15
N VAL A 167 12.03 3.20 15.09
CA VAL A 167 12.01 1.73 14.92
C VAL A 167 13.39 1.21 14.56
N ALA A 168 13.90 0.26 15.35
CA ALA A 168 15.12 -0.46 15.04
C ALA A 168 14.84 -1.57 14.01
N PHE A 169 15.73 -1.74 13.04
CA PHE A 169 15.66 -2.79 12.01
C PHE A 169 17.07 -3.17 11.53
N ASP A 170 17.21 -4.38 10.99
CA ASP A 170 18.48 -4.89 10.45
C ASP A 170 18.57 -4.66 8.94
N ASN A 171 17.43 -4.77 8.24
CA ASN A 171 17.34 -4.59 6.80
C ASN A 171 15.95 -4.12 6.39
N TYR A 172 15.79 -3.82 5.11
CA TYR A 172 14.50 -3.39 4.56
C TYR A 172 14.30 -3.87 3.12
N SER A 173 13.05 -3.83 2.67
CA SER A 173 12.67 -4.07 1.29
C SER A 173 11.57 -3.11 0.89
N ILE A 174 11.54 -2.68 -0.37
CA ILE A 174 10.63 -1.63 -0.81
C ILE A 174 9.80 -2.13 -1.97
N PHE A 175 8.51 -1.89 -1.91
CA PHE A 175 7.58 -1.97 -3.02
C PHE A 175 7.23 -0.57 -3.50
N THR A 176 7.49 -0.29 -4.78
CA THR A 176 7.30 1.04 -5.40
C THR A 176 5.82 1.39 -5.70
N GLY A 177 4.90 0.53 -5.27
CA GLY A 177 3.46 0.71 -5.44
C GLY A 177 2.93 0.36 -6.83
N THR A 178 1.65 0.04 -6.90
CA THR A 178 0.93 -0.14 -8.17
C THR A 178 0.50 1.21 -8.71
N VAL A 179 0.74 1.46 -10.00
CA VAL A 179 0.31 2.72 -10.66
C VAL A 179 -1.20 2.92 -10.52
N GLY A 180 -1.60 4.09 -10.03
CA GLY A 180 -2.99 4.45 -9.80
C GLY A 180 -3.12 5.71 -8.94
N PRO A 181 -4.35 6.22 -8.74
CA PRO A 181 -4.59 7.42 -7.93
C PRO A 181 -4.14 7.24 -6.47
N ASN A 182 -4.21 6.01 -5.94
CA ASN A 182 -3.88 5.71 -4.55
C ASN A 182 -2.43 5.20 -4.38
N ARG A 183 -1.54 5.48 -5.34
CA ARG A 183 -0.19 4.92 -5.33
C ARG A 183 0.61 5.43 -4.13
N LYS A 184 1.12 4.49 -3.35
CA LYS A 184 2.04 4.69 -2.22
C LYS A 184 3.20 3.71 -2.34
N MET A 185 4.40 4.12 -1.91
CA MET A 185 5.48 3.16 -1.68
C MET A 185 5.29 2.51 -0.32
N ILE A 186 5.70 1.26 -0.20
CA ILE A 186 5.67 0.52 1.06
C ILE A 186 7.08 -0.02 1.30
N MET A 187 7.68 0.40 2.41
CA MET A 187 8.93 -0.16 2.91
C MET A 187 8.59 -1.18 3.99
N GLU A 188 9.17 -2.36 3.89
CA GLU A 188 9.10 -3.42 4.89
C GLU A 188 10.40 -3.36 5.67
N LEU A 189 10.29 -3.29 7.00
CA LEU A 189 11.42 -3.34 7.91
C LEU A 189 11.48 -4.75 8.50
N ASN A 190 12.69 -5.32 8.52
CA ASN A 190 12.92 -6.63 9.12
C ASN A 190 14.06 -6.61 10.13
N SER A 191 13.91 -7.47 11.14
CA SER A 191 14.93 -7.83 12.12
C SER A 191 14.95 -9.34 12.26
N ASP A 192 16.14 -9.93 12.39
CA ASP A 192 16.32 -11.39 12.47
C ASP A 192 15.50 -12.13 11.38
N HIS A 193 15.66 -11.66 10.13
CA HIS A 193 15.00 -12.20 8.94
C HIS A 193 13.46 -12.18 8.93
N SER A 194 12.85 -11.46 9.88
CA SER A 194 11.40 -11.41 10.08
C SER A 194 10.87 -9.99 9.97
N THR A 195 9.77 -9.82 9.26
CA THR A 195 9.12 -8.51 9.10
C THR A 195 8.56 -8.03 10.43
N THR A 196 8.99 -6.84 10.84
CA THR A 196 8.53 -6.21 12.09
C THR A 196 7.55 -5.07 11.81
N HIS A 197 7.80 -4.26 10.78
CA HIS A 197 7.02 -3.06 10.49
C HIS A 197 6.89 -2.80 8.99
N PHE A 198 5.92 -1.96 8.64
CA PHE A 198 5.74 -1.40 7.31
C PHE A 198 5.69 0.13 7.38
N VAL A 199 6.51 0.80 6.59
CA VAL A 199 6.45 2.25 6.40
C VAL A 199 5.70 2.54 5.10
N LYS A 200 4.57 3.25 5.20
CA LYS A 200 3.78 3.71 4.05
C LYS A 200 4.20 5.14 3.70
N ILE A 201 4.60 5.34 2.44
CA ILE A 201 5.10 6.63 1.93
C ILE A 201 4.17 7.07 0.79
N PRO A 202 3.32 8.10 1.00
CA PRO A 202 2.41 8.59 -0.03
C PRO A 202 3.18 9.27 -1.16
N LEU A 203 2.68 9.14 -2.40
CA LEU A 203 3.33 9.74 -3.58
C LEU A 203 2.58 10.94 -4.15
N ASN A 204 1.35 11.18 -3.69
CA ASN A 204 0.45 12.24 -4.12
C ASN A 204 -0.51 12.62 -2.97
N ASN A 205 -1.38 13.61 -3.21
CA ASN A 205 -2.29 14.11 -2.19
C ASN A 205 -3.33 13.06 -1.78
N GLU A 206 -3.84 12.29 -2.74
CA GLU A 206 -4.85 11.27 -2.52
C GLU A 206 -4.33 10.15 -1.60
N SER A 207 -3.13 9.62 -1.88
CA SER A 207 -2.48 8.62 -1.02
C SER A 207 -2.10 9.19 0.35
N ARG A 208 -1.81 10.50 0.44
CA ARG A 208 -1.55 11.17 1.72
C ARG A 208 -2.83 11.29 2.56
N GLU A 209 -3.97 11.60 1.95
CA GLU A 209 -5.27 11.61 2.64
C GLU A 209 -5.66 10.23 3.14
N LEU A 210 -5.44 9.18 2.34
CA LEU A 210 -5.69 7.79 2.71
C LEU A 210 -4.81 7.35 3.89
N LEU A 211 -3.52 7.67 3.86
CA LEU A 211 -2.62 7.38 4.98
C LEU A 211 -3.03 8.12 6.26
N ASN A 212 -3.37 9.40 6.16
CA ASN A 212 -3.87 10.17 7.30
C ASN A 212 -5.17 9.58 7.88
N ASN A 213 -6.04 9.06 7.00
CA ASN A 213 -7.27 8.39 7.44
C ASN A 213 -6.99 7.06 8.14
N GLU A 214 -6.01 6.29 7.66
CA GLU A 214 -5.57 5.05 8.30
C GLU A 214 -5.04 5.32 9.71
N LEU A 215 -4.11 6.27 9.86
CA LEU A 215 -3.52 6.63 11.16
C LEU A 215 -4.60 7.11 12.15
N ARG A 216 -5.52 7.96 11.70
CA ARG A 216 -6.66 8.40 12.52
C ARG A 216 -7.59 7.24 12.92
N SER A 217 -7.80 6.30 12.01
CA SER A 217 -8.66 5.14 12.26
C SER A 217 -8.02 4.22 13.29
N LEU A 218 -6.72 3.93 13.17
CA LEU A 218 -5.98 3.11 14.15
C LEU A 218 -5.96 3.76 15.54
N GLU A 219 -5.77 5.07 15.62
CA GLU A 219 -5.88 5.80 16.88
C GLU A 219 -7.29 5.72 17.48
N THR A 220 -8.33 5.79 16.63
CA THR A 220 -9.72 5.58 17.08
C THR A 220 -9.92 4.16 17.63
N LEU A 221 -9.40 3.13 16.96
CA LEU A 221 -9.50 1.74 17.42
C LEU A 221 -8.79 1.55 18.77
N LYS A 222 -7.60 2.14 18.93
CA LYS A 222 -6.83 2.12 20.18
C LYS A 222 -7.63 2.66 21.36
N GLN A 223 -8.36 3.76 21.17
CA GLN A 223 -9.22 4.36 22.19
C GLN A 223 -10.47 3.53 22.55
N LYS A 224 -10.85 2.55 21.72
CA LYS A 224 -12.03 1.69 21.96
C LYS A 224 -11.73 0.42 22.76
N GLU A 225 -10.45 0.13 23.03
CA GLU A 225 -10.00 -1.03 23.80
C GLU A 225 -10.59 -2.37 23.29
N LEU A 226 -10.55 -2.56 21.97
CA LEU A 226 -11.11 -3.73 21.30
C LEU A 226 -10.27 -4.98 21.58
N LYS A 227 -10.91 -6.12 21.83
CA LYS A 227 -10.26 -7.37 22.28
C LYS A 227 -10.43 -8.54 21.32
N SER A 228 -11.49 -8.53 20.51
CA SER A 228 -11.89 -9.66 19.66
C SER A 228 -11.06 -9.78 18.38
N PHE A 229 -10.30 -8.76 18.02
CA PHE A 229 -9.41 -8.76 16.86
C PHE A 229 -8.14 -7.95 17.14
N VAL A 230 -7.16 -8.09 16.25
CA VAL A 230 -5.88 -7.36 16.31
C VAL A 230 -5.80 -6.44 15.10
N TYR A 231 -5.25 -5.24 15.30
CA TYR A 231 -4.98 -4.25 14.27
C TYR A 231 -3.57 -3.67 14.49
N PRO A 232 -2.96 -3.03 13.48
CA PRO A 232 -1.61 -2.51 13.61
C PRO A 232 -1.53 -1.39 14.64
N ASP A 233 -0.48 -1.41 15.45
CA ASP A 233 0.00 -0.19 16.09
C ASP A 233 0.56 0.74 15.02
N SER A 234 0.39 2.05 15.23
CA SER A 234 0.86 3.08 14.30
C SER A 234 1.75 4.10 14.98
N LEU A 235 2.81 4.51 14.29
CA LEU A 235 3.68 5.63 14.65
C LEU A 235 3.70 6.66 13.52
N THR A 236 3.79 7.93 13.91
CA THR A 236 3.96 9.06 12.99
C THR A 236 5.36 9.63 13.13
N ASN A 237 5.97 9.95 11.99
CA ASN A 237 7.26 10.63 11.94
C ASN A 237 7.09 12.08 11.46
N SER A 238 8.16 12.87 11.55
CA SER A 238 8.17 14.25 11.03
C SER A 238 8.05 14.32 9.51
N ASP A 239 8.48 13.27 8.82
CA ASP A 239 8.30 13.09 7.38
C ASP A 239 6.86 12.58 7.10
N PRO A 240 6.17 13.05 6.04
CA PRO A 240 4.79 12.64 5.71
C PRO A 240 4.71 11.15 5.34
N SER A 241 4.74 10.29 6.35
CA SER A 241 4.80 8.83 6.30
C SER A 241 4.11 8.24 7.52
N GLY A 242 3.81 6.94 7.49
CA GLY A 242 3.24 6.22 8.63
C GLY A 242 3.89 4.86 8.80
N ILE A 243 4.35 4.56 10.02
CA ILE A 243 4.90 3.26 10.37
C ILE A 243 3.81 2.43 11.03
N LEU A 244 3.59 1.22 10.54
CA LEU A 244 2.60 0.27 11.02
C LEU A 244 3.28 -1.03 11.48
N SER A 245 2.93 -1.54 12.65
CA SER A 245 3.43 -2.83 13.13
C SER A 245 2.94 -3.98 12.25
N ASN A 246 3.78 -4.99 12.01
CA ASN A 246 3.35 -6.24 11.40
C ASN A 246 2.51 -7.07 12.37
N ILE A 247 1.25 -7.28 12.02
CA ILE A 247 0.30 -8.05 12.84
C ILE A 247 0.11 -9.49 12.37
N LYS A 248 0.85 -9.95 11.36
CA LYS A 248 0.67 -11.29 10.80
C LYS A 248 1.13 -12.36 11.82
N PRO A 249 0.23 -13.24 12.31
CA PRO A 249 0.65 -14.31 13.22
C PRO A 249 1.45 -15.40 12.47
N SER A 250 2.28 -16.17 13.19
CA SER A 250 3.11 -17.23 12.61
C SER A 250 2.29 -18.31 11.88
N ASN A 251 1.10 -18.64 12.41
CA ASN A 251 0.15 -19.61 11.83
C ASN A 251 -1.01 -18.92 11.10
N ALA A 252 -0.76 -17.77 10.47
CA ALA A 252 -1.78 -17.02 9.75
C ALA A 252 -2.46 -17.85 8.66
N LEU A 253 -3.78 -17.94 8.76
CA LEU A 253 -4.66 -18.42 7.71
C LEU A 253 -5.34 -17.24 7.03
N GLN A 254 -5.60 -17.40 5.74
CA GLN A 254 -6.42 -16.46 4.98
C GLN A 254 -7.74 -17.14 4.70
N LEU A 255 -8.81 -16.67 5.35
CA LEU A 255 -10.15 -17.24 5.20
C LEU A 255 -10.88 -16.51 4.08
N ASP A 256 -11.43 -17.26 3.13
CA ASP A 256 -12.26 -16.76 2.03
C ASP A 256 -13.77 -16.82 2.34
N ALA A 257 -14.12 -17.20 3.57
CA ALA A 257 -15.48 -17.24 4.09
C ALA A 257 -15.53 -16.59 5.47
N LEU A 258 -16.68 -15.96 5.77
CA LEU A 258 -16.94 -15.43 7.10
C LEU A 258 -16.96 -16.57 8.11
N SER A 259 -16.52 -16.25 9.32
CA SER A 259 -16.50 -17.19 10.44
C SER A 259 -17.08 -16.49 11.66
N GLY A 260 -17.41 -17.26 12.70
CA GLY A 260 -17.86 -16.69 13.97
C GLY A 260 -16.91 -15.62 14.53
N LYS A 261 -15.60 -15.72 14.24
CA LYS A 261 -14.60 -14.73 14.68
C LYS A 261 -14.77 -13.38 13.99
N HIS A 262 -15.08 -13.39 12.69
CA HIS A 262 -15.41 -12.15 11.96
C HIS A 262 -16.67 -11.50 12.54
N LEU A 263 -17.68 -12.30 12.88
CA LEU A 263 -18.92 -11.77 13.45
C LEU A 263 -18.73 -11.25 14.88
N GLN A 264 -17.87 -11.87 15.69
CA GLN A 264 -17.47 -11.36 17.01
C GLN A 264 -16.75 -10.01 16.91
N MET A 265 -15.85 -9.86 15.94
CA MET A 265 -15.24 -8.57 15.60
C MET A 265 -16.29 -7.52 15.28
N PHE A 266 -17.23 -7.82 14.39
CA PHE A 266 -18.29 -6.87 14.05
C PHE A 266 -19.14 -6.50 15.26
N GLU A 267 -19.53 -7.47 16.09
CA GLU A 267 -20.31 -7.20 17.30
C GLU A 267 -19.57 -6.24 18.24
N GLU A 268 -18.31 -6.51 18.55
CA GLU A 268 -17.52 -5.66 19.43
C GLU A 268 -17.37 -4.25 18.84
N LEU A 269 -16.95 -4.16 17.57
CA LEU A 269 -16.73 -2.88 16.90
C LEU A 269 -18.02 -2.04 16.89
N TYR A 270 -19.15 -2.64 16.54
CA TYR A 270 -20.44 -1.95 16.51
C TYR A 270 -20.89 -1.55 17.91
N SER A 271 -20.73 -2.41 18.92
CA SER A 271 -21.07 -2.07 20.30
C SER A 271 -20.33 -0.84 20.85
N LYS A 272 -19.13 -0.56 20.32
CA LYS A 272 -18.25 0.54 20.76
C LYS A 272 -18.33 1.80 19.89
N THR A 273 -18.92 1.71 18.70
CA THR A 273 -18.89 2.79 17.70
C THR A 273 -20.24 3.15 17.10
N ALA A 274 -21.28 2.33 17.32
CA ALA A 274 -22.59 2.57 16.75
C ALA A 274 -23.23 3.84 17.30
N LYS A 275 -23.93 4.56 16.41
CA LYS A 275 -24.77 5.70 16.73
C LYS A 275 -25.94 5.77 15.77
N TRP A 276 -27.07 6.28 16.26
CA TRP A 276 -28.24 6.51 15.44
C TRP A 276 -28.12 7.85 14.72
N VAL A 277 -28.30 7.83 13.39
CA VAL A 277 -28.21 9.01 12.54
C VAL A 277 -29.43 9.08 11.65
N SER A 278 -29.95 10.29 11.45
CA SER A 278 -31.02 10.52 10.46
C SER A 278 -30.52 10.14 9.06
N LEU A 279 -31.27 9.29 8.37
CA LEU A 279 -30.88 8.78 7.05
C LEU A 279 -30.71 9.93 6.04
N SER A 280 -31.60 10.93 6.08
CA SER A 280 -31.53 12.10 5.20
C SER A 280 -30.29 12.97 5.44
N SER A 281 -29.71 12.94 6.65
CA SER A 281 -28.49 13.69 6.97
C SER A 281 -27.20 12.87 6.77
N ALA A 282 -27.30 11.54 6.72
CA ALA A 282 -26.16 10.64 6.63
C ALA A 282 -25.33 10.84 5.34
N VAL A 283 -24.02 10.98 5.50
CA VAL A 283 -23.10 11.29 4.40
C VAL A 283 -23.13 10.20 3.33
N PHE A 284 -23.06 8.91 3.73
CA PHE A 284 -23.07 7.80 2.77
C PHE A 284 -24.33 7.83 1.88
N TYR A 285 -25.49 8.17 2.45
CA TYR A 285 -26.76 8.20 1.74
C TYR A 285 -26.81 9.36 0.74
N LYS A 286 -26.36 10.55 1.15
CA LYS A 286 -26.21 11.71 0.25
C LYS A 286 -25.25 11.40 -0.90
N SER A 287 -24.10 10.80 -0.60
CA SER A 287 -23.11 10.40 -1.62
C SER A 287 -23.68 9.36 -2.59
N ALA A 288 -24.42 8.36 -2.09
CA ALA A 288 -25.07 7.35 -2.94
C ALA A 288 -26.06 7.98 -3.92
N ARG A 289 -26.94 8.89 -3.43
CA ARG A 289 -27.90 9.61 -4.29
C ARG A 289 -27.21 10.50 -5.33
N GLN A 290 -26.15 11.21 -4.94
CA GLN A 290 -25.33 12.01 -5.85
C GLN A 290 -24.64 11.16 -6.92
N ASN A 291 -24.17 9.96 -6.56
CA ASN A 291 -23.56 9.05 -7.52
C ASN A 291 -24.60 8.52 -8.51
N ILE A 292 -25.80 8.16 -8.05
CA ILE A 292 -26.93 7.76 -8.91
C ILE A 292 -27.31 8.89 -9.86
N SER A 293 -27.37 10.14 -9.38
CA SER A 293 -27.67 11.29 -10.26
C SER A 293 -26.59 11.53 -11.30
N LYS A 294 -25.30 11.39 -10.96
CA LYS A 294 -24.20 11.49 -11.94
C LYS A 294 -24.25 10.37 -12.98
N LEU A 295 -24.57 9.14 -12.56
CA LEU A 295 -24.74 8.00 -13.46
C LEU A 295 -25.86 8.24 -14.48
N SER A 296 -26.94 8.93 -14.11
CA SER A 296 -28.04 9.25 -15.05
C SER A 296 -27.59 9.99 -16.31
N ILE A 297 -26.53 10.80 -16.17
CA ILE A 297 -25.98 11.62 -17.26
C ILE A 297 -25.08 10.74 -18.15
N ALA A 298 -24.23 9.93 -17.53
CA ALA A 298 -23.25 9.10 -18.25
C ALA A 298 -23.89 7.87 -18.95
N SER A 299 -24.85 7.22 -18.29
CA SER A 299 -25.43 5.94 -18.73
C SER A 299 -26.50 6.04 -19.82
N ARG A 300 -26.82 7.26 -20.30
CA ARG A 300 -27.93 7.48 -21.24
C ARG A 300 -27.74 6.77 -22.59
N PHE A 301 -26.54 6.25 -22.88
CA PHE A 301 -26.18 5.68 -24.18
C PHE A 301 -25.43 4.33 -24.10
N ASP A 302 -25.40 3.64 -22.96
CA ASP A 302 -24.74 2.33 -22.86
C ASP A 302 -25.47 1.32 -21.94
N GLU A 303 -24.90 0.12 -21.85
CA GLU A 303 -25.42 -1.05 -21.13
C GLU A 303 -25.67 -0.79 -19.62
N SER A 304 -25.06 0.27 -19.07
CA SER A 304 -25.22 0.69 -17.67
C SER A 304 -26.59 1.32 -17.37
N TRP A 305 -27.40 1.62 -18.39
CA TRP A 305 -28.74 2.19 -18.20
C TRP A 305 -29.65 1.30 -17.35
N SER A 306 -29.54 -0.02 -17.52
CA SER A 306 -30.30 -1.01 -16.74
C SER A 306 -29.97 -0.91 -15.25
N ILE A 307 -28.68 -0.79 -14.91
CA ILE A 307 -28.17 -0.62 -13.55
C ILE A 307 -28.68 0.71 -12.97
N TYR A 308 -28.59 1.80 -13.72
CA TYR A 308 -29.11 3.09 -13.28
C TYR A 308 -30.61 3.02 -12.96
N ARG A 309 -31.44 2.40 -13.81
CA ARG A 309 -32.88 2.28 -13.56
C ARG A 309 -33.16 1.51 -12.26
N SER A 310 -32.46 0.42 -12.03
CA SER A 310 -32.60 -0.37 -10.79
C SER A 310 -32.16 0.42 -9.56
N LEU A 311 -31.01 1.11 -9.61
CA LEU A 311 -30.51 1.93 -8.51
C LEU A 311 -31.44 3.11 -8.21
N LYS A 312 -31.97 3.77 -9.25
CA LYS A 312 -32.95 4.85 -9.10
C LYS A 312 -34.24 4.32 -8.48
N ALA A 313 -34.78 3.21 -8.96
CA ALA A 313 -35.97 2.59 -8.39
C ALA A 313 -35.77 2.26 -6.90
N ILE A 314 -34.61 1.71 -6.52
CA ILE A 314 -34.29 1.47 -5.10
C ILE A 314 -34.23 2.80 -4.34
N SER A 315 -33.50 3.80 -4.86
CA SER A 315 -33.34 5.10 -4.20
C SER A 315 -34.68 5.82 -3.98
N ASP A 316 -35.59 5.76 -4.95
CA ASP A 316 -36.88 6.45 -4.90
C ASP A 316 -37.86 5.76 -3.93
N ASN A 317 -37.67 4.47 -3.66
CA ASN A 317 -38.51 3.69 -2.72
C ASN A 317 -37.99 3.70 -1.27
N ILE A 318 -36.85 4.33 -0.98
CA ILE A 318 -36.33 4.43 0.39
C ILE A 318 -37.00 5.60 1.11
N VAL A 319 -37.87 5.29 2.08
CA VAL A 319 -38.38 6.27 3.05
C VAL A 319 -37.23 6.73 3.94
N HIS A 320 -36.96 8.04 3.94
CA HIS A 320 -35.77 8.62 4.56
C HIS A 320 -36.08 9.78 5.52
N ASP A 321 -37.22 10.45 5.37
CA ASP A 321 -37.66 11.49 6.28
C ASP A 321 -38.08 10.90 7.63
N GLY A 322 -37.56 11.48 8.71
CA GLY A 322 -37.78 11.00 10.08
C GLY A 322 -37.16 9.63 10.40
N LYS A 323 -36.55 8.94 9.43
CA LYS A 323 -35.94 7.63 9.64
C LYS A 323 -34.54 7.76 10.21
N PHE A 324 -34.33 7.20 11.39
CA PHE A 324 -33.00 7.02 11.96
C PHE A 324 -32.53 5.60 11.70
N ILE A 325 -31.23 5.46 11.40
CA ILE A 325 -30.60 4.15 11.21
C ILE A 325 -29.32 4.07 12.03
N PRO A 326 -28.93 2.86 12.46
CA PRO A 326 -27.67 2.65 13.16
C PRO A 326 -26.51 2.70 12.16
N LEU A 327 -25.57 3.61 12.42
CA LEU A 327 -24.29 3.69 11.71
C LEU A 327 -23.16 3.38 12.68
N ALA A 328 -22.15 2.66 12.21
CA ALA A 328 -20.98 2.32 13.01
C ALA A 328 -19.70 2.54 12.23
N MET A 329 -18.57 2.38 12.92
CA MET A 329 -17.27 2.32 12.26
C MET A 329 -17.20 1.07 11.37
N SER A 330 -16.61 1.22 10.20
CA SER A 330 -16.36 0.14 9.23
C SER A 330 -14.93 0.25 8.71
N HIS A 331 -14.33 -0.88 8.40
CA HIS A 331 -13.10 -0.96 7.62
C HIS A 331 -13.30 -0.44 6.19
N SER A 332 -14.49 -0.64 5.60
CA SER A 332 -14.90 -0.20 4.26
C SER A 332 -14.13 -0.81 3.06
N ASP A 333 -13.03 -1.52 3.32
CA ASP A 333 -12.40 -2.46 2.37
C ASP A 333 -12.18 -3.84 3.02
N PHE A 334 -13.17 -4.30 3.81
CA PHE A 334 -13.03 -5.55 4.57
C PHE A 334 -13.09 -6.76 3.63
N THR A 335 -11.97 -7.45 3.46
CA THR A 335 -11.80 -8.52 2.47
C THR A 335 -10.83 -9.58 2.97
N PRO A 336 -10.84 -10.81 2.41
CA PRO A 336 -9.86 -11.83 2.76
C PRO A 336 -8.39 -11.41 2.63
N TRP A 337 -8.05 -10.49 1.72
CA TRP A 337 -6.68 -10.01 1.51
C TRP A 337 -6.27 -8.83 2.37
N ASN A 338 -7.17 -8.36 3.24
CA ASN A 338 -6.89 -7.40 4.30
C ASN A 338 -7.04 -8.02 5.70
N THR A 339 -7.20 -9.35 5.77
CA THR A 339 -7.35 -10.08 7.03
C THR A 339 -6.45 -11.32 7.12
N TYR A 340 -6.04 -11.65 8.35
CA TYR A 340 -5.54 -12.97 8.72
C TYR A 340 -6.42 -13.54 9.83
N ALA A 341 -6.46 -14.87 9.94
CA ALA A 341 -7.07 -15.58 11.03
C ALA A 341 -6.05 -16.49 11.72
N SER A 342 -6.24 -16.67 13.02
CA SER A 342 -5.56 -17.68 13.84
C SER A 342 -6.62 -18.56 14.54
N GLU A 343 -6.16 -19.47 15.40
CA GLU A 343 -7.06 -20.25 16.27
C GLU A 343 -7.95 -19.37 17.14
N ASP A 344 -7.45 -18.21 17.58
CA ASP A 344 -8.13 -17.35 18.55
C ASP A 344 -8.76 -16.10 17.94
N LYS A 345 -8.04 -15.37 17.07
CA LYS A 345 -8.41 -14.02 16.64
C LYS A 345 -8.37 -13.81 15.13
N ILE A 346 -9.08 -12.76 14.68
CA ILE A 346 -8.88 -12.12 13.38
C ILE A 346 -7.87 -10.98 13.53
N TYR A 347 -7.05 -10.77 12.53
CA TYR A 347 -6.06 -9.69 12.40
C TYR A 347 -6.44 -8.89 11.17
N VAL A 348 -6.63 -7.58 11.31
CA VAL A 348 -7.17 -6.72 10.24
C VAL A 348 -6.21 -5.57 10.00
N TYR A 349 -5.76 -5.41 8.76
CA TYR A 349 -4.83 -4.37 8.35
C TYR A 349 -5.35 -3.61 7.13
N ASP A 350 -4.71 -2.48 6.79
CA ASP A 350 -5.08 -1.60 5.69
C ASP A 350 -6.37 -0.79 5.93
N TRP A 351 -6.41 -0.05 7.05
CA TRP A 351 -7.57 0.74 7.48
C TRP A 351 -7.73 2.07 6.71
N GLU A 352 -7.10 2.23 5.55
CA GLU A 352 -7.05 3.50 4.83
C GLU A 352 -8.41 3.99 4.32
N PHE A 353 -9.34 3.07 4.05
CA PHE A 353 -10.69 3.38 3.61
C PHE A 353 -11.71 3.48 4.74
N SER A 354 -11.28 3.29 5.99
CA SER A 354 -12.14 3.24 7.16
C SER A 354 -13.01 4.49 7.30
N LYS A 355 -14.25 4.27 7.74
CA LYS A 355 -15.27 5.31 7.91
C LYS A 355 -15.96 5.12 9.24
N SER A 356 -16.23 6.22 9.95
CA SER A 356 -16.88 6.19 11.26
C SER A 356 -18.40 6.01 11.20
N ASN A 357 -19.03 6.32 10.06
CA ASN A 357 -20.49 6.45 9.92
C ASN A 357 -20.98 5.66 8.69
N THR A 358 -20.82 4.35 8.73
CA THR A 358 -21.25 3.44 7.66
C THR A 358 -22.45 2.61 8.14
N PRO A 359 -23.41 2.26 7.27
CA PRO A 359 -24.45 1.30 7.63
C PRO A 359 -23.86 0.05 8.27
N MET A 360 -24.44 -0.37 9.39
CA MET A 360 -24.06 -1.64 10.01
C MET A 360 -24.16 -2.79 9.00
N LEU A 361 -23.33 -3.82 9.16
CA LEU A 361 -23.19 -4.95 8.25
C LEU A 361 -22.61 -4.62 6.86
N PHE A 362 -22.17 -3.39 6.59
CA PHE A 362 -21.49 -3.07 5.33
C PHE A 362 -20.26 -3.94 5.08
N ASP A 363 -19.38 -4.10 6.09
CA ASP A 363 -18.17 -4.92 5.96
C ASP A 363 -18.48 -6.41 5.79
N LEU A 364 -19.58 -6.89 6.40
CA LEU A 364 -20.08 -8.26 6.19
C LEU A 364 -20.48 -8.44 4.72
N PHE A 365 -21.31 -7.54 4.20
CA PHE A 365 -21.74 -7.55 2.80
C PHE A 365 -20.55 -7.45 1.85
N HIS A 366 -19.62 -6.53 2.12
CA HIS A 366 -18.43 -6.30 1.33
C HIS A 366 -17.55 -7.55 1.27
N PHE A 367 -17.32 -8.22 2.41
CA PHE A 367 -16.52 -9.43 2.48
C PHE A 367 -17.12 -10.55 1.62
N VAL A 368 -18.42 -10.82 1.76
CA VAL A 368 -19.10 -11.90 1.02
C VAL A 368 -19.07 -11.62 -0.48
N PHE A 369 -19.43 -10.41 -0.90
CA PHE A 369 -19.40 -10.02 -2.32
C PHE A 369 -18.00 -10.11 -2.92
N GLN A 370 -17.00 -9.54 -2.27
CA GLN A 370 -15.62 -9.54 -2.77
C GLN A 370 -15.05 -10.97 -2.85
N SER A 371 -15.31 -11.79 -1.84
CA SER A 371 -14.88 -13.20 -1.83
C SER A 371 -15.57 -14.00 -2.93
N GLY A 372 -16.88 -13.85 -3.08
CA GLY A 372 -17.67 -14.53 -4.10
C GLY A 372 -17.20 -14.19 -5.52
N VAL A 373 -17.04 -12.90 -5.82
CA VAL A 373 -16.69 -12.45 -7.18
C VAL A 373 -15.22 -12.68 -7.54
N LEU A 374 -14.29 -12.33 -6.63
CA LEU A 374 -12.86 -12.30 -6.97
C LEU A 374 -12.11 -13.60 -6.66
N LEU A 375 -12.54 -14.36 -5.65
CA LEU A 375 -11.89 -15.61 -5.24
C LEU A 375 -12.64 -16.84 -5.74
N LYS A 376 -13.95 -16.90 -5.49
CA LYS A 376 -14.77 -18.09 -5.74
C LYS A 376 -15.39 -18.14 -7.13
N ARG A 377 -15.48 -16.98 -7.83
CA ARG A 377 -16.13 -16.82 -9.14
C ARG A 377 -17.62 -17.25 -9.12
N GLN A 378 -18.29 -16.95 -8.01
CA GLN A 378 -19.69 -17.27 -7.78
C GLN A 378 -20.63 -16.34 -8.56
N ASP A 379 -21.81 -16.87 -8.89
CA ASP A 379 -22.93 -16.09 -9.40
C ASP A 379 -23.69 -15.37 -8.27
N TYR A 380 -24.71 -14.58 -8.65
CA TYR A 380 -25.50 -13.82 -7.69
C TYR A 380 -26.31 -14.70 -6.73
N ALA A 381 -26.85 -15.84 -7.17
CA ALA A 381 -27.66 -16.70 -6.33
C ALA A 381 -26.81 -17.35 -5.23
N GLU A 382 -25.59 -17.76 -5.58
CA GLU A 382 -24.60 -18.27 -4.64
C GLU A 382 -24.18 -17.20 -3.62
N ILE A 383 -23.84 -15.99 -4.07
CA ILE A 383 -23.48 -14.87 -3.18
C ILE A 383 -24.65 -14.52 -2.25
N LYS A 384 -25.87 -14.48 -2.77
CA LYS A 384 -27.06 -14.21 -1.95
C LYS A 384 -27.25 -15.30 -0.89
N SER A 385 -27.05 -16.57 -1.25
CA SER A 385 -27.12 -17.67 -0.29
C SER A 385 -26.09 -17.53 0.83
N GLU A 386 -24.85 -17.13 0.52
CA GLU A 386 -23.83 -16.86 1.54
C GLU A 386 -24.21 -15.70 2.48
N ILE A 387 -24.86 -14.65 1.94
CA ILE A 387 -25.39 -13.55 2.76
C ILE A 387 -26.50 -14.05 3.68
N ASP A 388 -27.48 -14.79 3.15
CA ASP A 388 -28.58 -15.34 3.95
C ASP A 388 -28.05 -16.24 5.08
N ILE A 389 -27.03 -17.07 4.80
CA ILE A 389 -26.34 -17.89 5.80
C ILE A 389 -25.67 -17.01 6.86
N ALA A 390 -24.92 -15.97 6.46
CA ALA A 390 -24.26 -15.06 7.39
C ALA A 390 -25.27 -14.33 8.30
N LEU A 391 -26.39 -13.86 7.73
CA LEU A 391 -27.48 -13.22 8.47
C LEU A 391 -28.21 -14.19 9.41
N SER A 392 -28.24 -15.48 9.08
CA SER A 392 -28.84 -16.51 9.94
C SER A 392 -27.98 -16.88 11.16
N HIS A 393 -26.70 -16.52 11.16
CA HIS A 393 -25.78 -16.86 12.25
C HIS A 393 -26.24 -16.22 13.58
N PRO A 394 -26.21 -16.94 14.71
CA PRO A 394 -26.75 -16.44 15.99
C PRO A 394 -26.17 -15.08 16.42
N ILE A 395 -24.85 -14.88 16.26
CA ILE A 395 -24.20 -13.59 16.55
C ILE A 395 -24.75 -12.47 15.66
N CYS A 396 -24.96 -12.73 14.37
CA CYS A 396 -25.49 -11.73 13.44
C CYS A 396 -26.94 -11.37 13.75
N ARG A 397 -27.78 -12.38 14.02
CA ARG A 397 -29.17 -12.14 14.47
C ARG A 397 -29.24 -11.29 15.72
N LYS A 398 -28.43 -11.62 16.74
CA LYS A 398 -28.34 -10.83 17.97
C LYS A 398 -27.88 -9.39 17.73
N MET A 399 -26.97 -9.17 16.77
CA MET A 399 -26.60 -7.81 16.35
C MET A 399 -27.78 -7.09 15.71
N ILE A 400 -28.49 -7.73 14.78
CA ILE A 400 -29.65 -7.12 14.09
C ILE A 400 -30.75 -6.77 15.10
N GLU A 401 -31.14 -7.70 15.97
CA GLU A 401 -32.15 -7.50 17.01
C GLU A 401 -31.81 -6.36 17.99
N ARG A 402 -30.52 -6.04 18.18
CA ARG A 402 -30.08 -4.94 19.05
C ARG A 402 -30.25 -3.56 18.40
N TYR A 403 -30.27 -3.49 17.07
CA TYR A 403 -30.18 -2.24 16.32
C TYR A 403 -31.29 -2.04 15.27
N GLU A 404 -32.23 -2.98 15.14
CA GLU A 404 -33.57 -2.78 14.57
C GLU A 404 -34.54 -2.30 15.66
#